data_AF-A0A087CY67-F1
#
_entry.id   AF-A0A087CY67-F1
#
_cell.length_a   1.000
_cell.length_b   1.000
_cell.length_c   1.000
_cell.angle_alpha   90.00
_cell.angle_beta   90.00
_cell.angle_gamma   90.00
#
_symmetry.space_group_name_H-M   'P 1'
#
loop_
_entity.id
_entity.type
_entity.pdbx_description
1 polymer ?
#
loop_
_entity_poly.entity_id
_entity_poly.type
_entity_poly.pdbx_seq_one_letter_code
_entity_poly.pdbx_strand_id
1 'polypeptide(L)'
;MSGLCEVAHLPWSFTLRRHEQGEEPVVHQRARASLARALPDIGMEPLRYYHDDSGLECDAIIELADGRWAGIEIKSSQDKVEQAAANLNRMKAKLLKNPQARAKAPEFLAVLIGVGEFAYQREDGIYVIPVRALGV
;
A
#
# COMPACT_ATOMS: atom_id res chain seq x y z
N MET A 1 -12.32 28.60 -25.92
CA MET A 1 -13.04 27.52 -26.63
C MET A 1 -12.11 26.33 -26.73
N SER A 2 -12.63 25.14 -26.37
CA SER A 2 -12.18 23.78 -26.77
C SER A 2 -10.69 23.45 -26.68
N GLY A 3 -10.26 22.57 -25.78
CA GLY A 3 -10.37 21.10 -25.93
C GLY A 3 -8.94 20.56 -26.11
N LEU A 4 -8.48 19.43 -25.60
CA LEU A 4 -9.10 18.24 -25.04
C LEU A 4 -8.16 17.70 -23.95
N CYS A 5 -8.76 17.29 -22.84
CA CYS A 5 -8.19 16.32 -21.93
C CYS A 5 -8.28 14.95 -22.63
N GLU A 6 -7.15 14.31 -22.97
CA GLU A 6 -7.08 12.84 -23.07
C GLU A 6 -5.64 12.34 -23.24
N VAL A 7 -5.12 11.69 -22.19
CA VAL A 7 -4.28 10.50 -22.34
C VAL A 7 -4.65 9.55 -21.20
N ALA A 8 -5.58 8.64 -21.48
CA ALA A 8 -5.71 7.40 -20.72
C ALA A 8 -4.60 6.43 -21.16
N HIS A 9 -4.32 5.42 -20.32
CA HIS A 9 -3.45 4.23 -20.48
C HIS A 9 -2.13 4.30 -19.68
N LEU A 10 -1.78 3.42 -18.72
CA LEU A 10 -2.37 2.34 -17.89
C LEU A 10 -1.43 2.30 -16.65
N PRO A 11 -1.83 2.22 -15.37
CA PRO A 11 -0.81 2.36 -14.31
C PRO A 11 -0.44 0.94 -13.88
N TRP A 12 0.72 0.35 -14.09
CA TRP A 12 2.06 0.91 -13.89
C TRP A 12 3.10 0.26 -14.83
N SER A 13 3.79 1.08 -15.61
CA SER A 13 5.20 0.93 -16.00
C SER A 13 5.71 2.35 -16.20
N PHE A 14 6.77 2.74 -15.49
CA PHE A 14 7.31 4.10 -15.49
C PHE A 14 7.65 4.55 -16.92
N THR A 15 7.05 5.66 -17.39
CA THR A 15 7.69 6.50 -18.40
C THR A 15 8.64 7.43 -17.69
N LEU A 16 9.93 7.18 -17.89
CA LEU A 16 11.02 8.08 -17.55
C LEU A 16 10.79 9.41 -18.28
N ARG A 17 10.32 10.47 -17.61
CA ARG A 17 10.63 11.82 -18.10
C ARG A 17 12.10 12.04 -17.79
N ARG A 18 12.94 12.06 -18.82
CA ARG A 18 14.24 12.73 -18.74
C ARG A 18 13.92 14.21 -18.50
N HIS A 19 13.92 14.64 -17.24
CA HIS A 19 13.97 16.07 -16.94
C HIS A 19 15.43 16.47 -17.09
N GLU A 20 15.69 17.43 -17.97
CA GLU A 20 16.95 18.14 -17.96
C GLU A 20 17.13 18.76 -16.57
N GLN A 21 18.26 18.40 -15.96
CA GLN A 21 18.95 19.07 -14.87
C GLN A 21 18.21 19.19 -13.52
N GLY A 22 18.61 18.31 -12.60
CA GLY A 22 19.07 18.76 -11.28
C GLY A 22 18.16 18.53 -10.07
N GLU A 23 17.75 17.30 -9.80
CA GLU A 23 17.70 16.65 -8.46
C GLU A 23 16.94 15.31 -8.58
N GLU A 24 17.57 14.22 -8.15
CA GLU A 24 16.98 12.87 -8.19
C GLU A 24 15.85 12.73 -7.16
N PRO A 25 14.67 12.17 -7.50
CA PRO A 25 13.75 11.66 -6.49
C PRO A 25 14.37 10.44 -5.82
N VAL A 26 14.84 10.61 -4.58
CA VAL A 26 15.45 9.54 -3.80
C VAL A 26 14.37 8.56 -3.31
N VAL A 27 14.19 7.46 -4.04
CA VAL A 27 13.45 6.28 -3.57
C VAL A 27 14.33 5.53 -2.58
N HIS A 28 14.15 5.74 -1.28
CA HIS A 28 14.90 5.00 -0.26
C HIS A 28 14.43 3.53 -0.21
N GLN A 29 15.08 2.67 -1.00
CA GLN A 29 14.98 1.22 -0.91
C GLN A 29 15.61 0.71 0.39
N ARG A 30 14.82 0.37 1.43
CA ARG A 30 15.15 -0.64 2.46
C ARG A 30 13.90 -1.16 3.17
N ALA A 31 13.13 -2.06 2.56
CA ALA A 31 12.13 -2.87 3.26
C ALA A 31 12.49 -4.36 3.16
N ARG A 32 12.68 -5.02 4.30
CA ARG A 32 13.16 -6.41 4.40
C ARG A 32 12.10 -7.40 3.92
N ALA A 33 12.44 -8.14 2.86
CA ALA A 33 11.60 -9.02 2.06
C ALA A 33 11.20 -10.38 2.70
N SER A 34 10.99 -10.45 4.02
CA SER A 34 10.74 -11.76 4.67
C SER A 34 9.30 -12.28 4.51
N LEU A 35 8.29 -11.41 4.47
CA LEU A 35 6.87 -11.84 4.38
C LEU A 35 6.47 -12.25 2.96
N ALA A 36 7.01 -11.57 1.94
CA ALA A 36 6.59 -11.79 0.57
C ALA A 36 7.05 -13.15 0.00
N ARG A 37 8.16 -13.71 0.49
CA ARG A 37 8.71 -15.00 0.01
C ARG A 37 7.85 -16.24 0.32
N ALA A 38 6.81 -16.11 1.15
CA ALA A 38 5.95 -17.22 1.55
C ALA A 38 4.74 -17.47 0.62
N LEU A 39 4.53 -16.62 -0.39
CA LEU A 39 3.37 -16.71 -1.30
C LEU A 39 3.76 -17.40 -2.63
N PRO A 40 2.92 -18.29 -3.20
CA PRO A 40 3.28 -19.07 -4.40
C PRO A 40 3.21 -18.30 -5.74
N ASP A 41 2.86 -17.01 -5.75
CA ASP A 41 2.61 -16.25 -7.00
C ASP A 41 3.02 -14.76 -6.90
N ILE A 42 4.25 -14.51 -6.45
CA ILE A 42 4.78 -13.18 -6.11
C ILE A 42 5.47 -12.59 -7.35
N GLY A 43 5.16 -11.33 -7.69
CA GLY A 43 5.92 -10.61 -8.73
C GLY A 43 7.39 -10.40 -8.31
N MET A 44 8.28 -10.07 -9.26
CA MET A 44 9.71 -9.88 -8.97
C MET A 44 10.01 -8.92 -7.81
N GLU A 45 9.13 -7.94 -7.57
CA GLU A 45 9.24 -6.96 -6.49
C GLU A 45 7.89 -6.80 -5.78
N PRO A 46 7.56 -7.75 -4.90
CA PRO A 46 6.20 -7.94 -4.37
C PRO A 46 5.87 -7.01 -3.20
N LEU A 47 6.86 -6.28 -2.68
CA LEU A 47 6.74 -5.41 -1.52
C LEU A 47 7.09 -3.98 -1.93
N ARG A 48 6.15 -3.05 -1.74
CA ARG A 48 6.32 -1.64 -2.07
C ARG A 48 5.99 -0.76 -0.86
N TYR A 49 6.56 0.43 -0.84
CA TYR A 49 6.18 1.52 0.07
C TYR A 49 5.37 2.55 -0.71
N TYR A 50 4.35 3.14 -0.09
CA TYR A 50 3.54 4.20 -0.69
C TYR A 50 3.67 5.48 0.15
N HIS A 51 3.99 6.60 -0.51
CA HIS A 51 3.89 7.94 0.05
C HIS A 51 3.49 8.91 -1.06
N ASP A 52 2.58 9.84 -0.78
CA ASP A 52 2.18 10.86 -1.74
C ASP A 52 2.17 12.28 -1.16
N ASP A 53 2.07 13.26 -2.05
CA ASP A 53 2.06 14.69 -1.75
C ASP A 53 0.87 15.17 -0.87
N SER A 54 -0.12 14.31 -0.66
CA SER A 54 -1.25 14.56 0.24
C SER A 54 -1.03 14.02 1.66
N GLY A 55 0.20 13.52 1.93
CA GLY A 55 0.61 12.96 3.21
C GLY A 55 0.00 11.59 3.51
N LEU A 56 -0.43 10.85 2.48
CA LEU A 56 -0.85 9.45 2.65
C LEU A 56 0.37 8.55 2.59
N GLU A 57 0.48 7.65 3.56
CA GLU A 57 1.56 6.66 3.65
C GLU A 57 0.98 5.24 3.77
N CYS A 58 1.72 4.24 3.30
CA CYS A 58 1.47 2.84 3.63
C CYS A 58 2.82 2.12 3.75
N ASP A 59 3.09 1.58 4.94
CA ASP A 59 4.38 0.96 5.27
C ASP A 59 4.73 -0.23 4.35
N ALA A 60 3.71 -0.99 3.94
CA ALA A 60 3.88 -2.13 3.04
C ALA A 60 2.65 -2.36 2.16
N ILE A 61 2.87 -2.41 0.85
CA ILE A 61 1.92 -2.92 -0.14
C ILE A 61 2.44 -4.25 -0.66
N ILE A 62 1.60 -5.28 -0.60
CA ILE A 62 1.85 -6.58 -1.23
C ILE A 62 1.05 -6.64 -2.53
N GLU A 63 1.68 -6.96 -3.65
CA GLU A 63 1.04 -7.07 -4.97
C GLU A 63 1.40 -8.41 -5.63
N LEU A 64 0.37 -9.13 -6.10
CA LEU A 64 0.50 -10.38 -6.85
C LEU A 64 0.58 -10.11 -8.35
N ALA A 65 1.09 -11.08 -9.12
CA ALA A 65 1.23 -10.94 -10.57
C ALA A 65 -0.11 -10.70 -11.31
N ASP A 66 -1.23 -11.15 -10.73
CA ASP A 66 -2.59 -10.94 -11.24
C ASP A 66 -3.19 -9.57 -10.87
N GLY A 67 -2.42 -8.71 -10.20
CA GLY A 67 -2.81 -7.36 -9.76
C GLY A 67 -3.68 -7.32 -8.50
N ARG A 68 -3.93 -8.46 -7.84
CA ARG A 68 -4.45 -8.45 -6.47
C ARG A 68 -3.42 -7.83 -5.53
N TRP A 69 -3.90 -7.09 -4.54
CA TRP A 69 -3.00 -6.42 -3.61
C TRP A 69 -3.60 -6.27 -2.22
N ALA A 70 -2.73 -6.02 -1.24
CA ALA A 70 -3.08 -5.70 0.13
C ALA A 70 -2.17 -4.60 0.69
N GLY A 71 -2.71 -3.78 1.58
CA GLY A 71 -1.98 -2.71 2.26
C GLY A 71 -1.83 -2.99 3.75
N ILE A 72 -0.65 -2.74 4.30
CA ILE A 72 -0.30 -3.00 5.70
C ILE A 72 0.39 -1.77 6.28
N GLU A 73 -0.12 -1.32 7.42
CA GLU A 73 0.52 -0.32 8.26
C GLU A 73 1.15 -1.00 9.48
N ILE A 74 2.34 -0.59 9.90
CA ILE A 74 3.07 -1.15 11.04
C ILE A 74 3.11 -0.11 12.16
N LYS A 75 2.63 -0.48 13.35
CA LYS A 75 2.65 0.38 14.54
C LYS A 75 3.19 -0.35 15.75
N SER A 76 3.88 0.34 16.65
CA SER A 76 4.46 -0.29 17.85
C SER A 76 3.42 -0.64 18.91
N SER A 77 2.27 0.04 18.93
CA SER A 77 1.28 -0.03 20.01
C SER A 77 -0.17 0.04 19.51
N GLN A 78 -1.08 -0.53 20.29
CA GLN A 78 -2.50 -0.65 19.95
C GLN A 78 -3.24 0.70 19.92
N ASP A 79 -2.80 1.71 20.69
CA ASP A 79 -3.39 3.06 20.70
C ASP A 79 -3.28 3.77 19.33
N LYS A 80 -2.40 3.30 18.43
CA LYS A 80 -2.24 3.83 17.07
C LYS A 80 -3.12 3.14 16.04
N VAL A 81 -3.86 2.10 16.41
CA VAL A 81 -4.69 1.32 15.48
C VAL A 81 -5.75 2.19 14.82
N GLU A 82 -6.41 3.08 15.55
CA GLU A 82 -7.45 3.94 14.97
C GLU A 82 -6.92 4.87 13.90
N GLN A 83 -5.78 5.52 14.17
CA GLN A 83 -5.14 6.41 13.23
C GLN A 83 -4.64 5.68 11.98
N ALA A 84 -4.05 4.49 12.17
CA ALA A 84 -3.59 3.65 11.07
C ALA A 84 -4.75 3.18 10.18
N ALA A 85 -5.85 2.74 10.79
CA ALA A 85 -7.05 2.32 10.07
C ALA A 85 -7.68 3.46 9.26
N ALA A 86 -7.80 4.65 9.85
CA ALA A 86 -8.29 5.84 9.16
C ALA A 86 -7.40 6.18 7.93
N ASN A 87 -6.09 6.05 8.07
CA ASN A 87 -5.14 6.28 6.98
C ASN A 87 -5.32 5.26 5.84
N LEU A 88 -5.41 3.96 6.16
CA LEU A 88 -5.65 2.90 5.17
C LEU A 88 -7.00 3.05 4.44
N ASN A 89 -8.06 3.44 5.17
CA ASN A 89 -9.36 3.72 4.58
C ASN A 89 -9.32 4.94 3.64
N ARG A 90 -8.59 6.01 4.02
CA ARG A 90 -8.38 7.19 3.17
C ARG A 90 -7.61 6.82 1.90
N MET A 91 -6.58 5.98 2.01
CA MET A 91 -5.83 5.46 0.86
C MET A 91 -6.75 4.65 -0.07
N LYS A 92 -7.50 3.68 0.45
CA LYS A 92 -8.49 2.90 -0.31
C LYS A 92 -9.48 3.79 -1.04
N ALA A 93 -10.06 4.77 -0.34
CA ALA A 93 -11.01 5.71 -0.93
C ALA A 93 -10.39 6.54 -2.05
N LYS A 94 -9.16 7.04 -1.87
CA LYS A 94 -8.44 7.81 -2.89
C LYS A 94 -8.16 6.97 -4.13
N LEU A 95 -7.66 5.75 -3.97
CA LEU A 95 -7.33 4.84 -5.08
C LEU A 95 -8.57 4.44 -5.89
N LEU A 96 -9.69 4.20 -5.21
CA LEU A 96 -10.95 3.80 -5.86
C LEU A 96 -11.77 4.98 -6.39
N LYS A 97 -11.38 6.23 -6.10
CA LYS A 97 -12.13 7.43 -6.52
C LYS A 97 -12.18 7.62 -8.03
N ASN A 98 -11.15 7.18 -8.76
CA ASN A 98 -11.08 7.31 -10.22
C ASN A 98 -11.29 5.96 -10.91
N PRO A 99 -12.49 5.67 -11.46
CA PRO A 99 -12.75 4.41 -12.18
C PRO A 99 -11.83 4.19 -13.40
N GLN A 100 -11.29 5.26 -13.97
CA GLN A 100 -10.40 5.19 -15.14
C GLN A 100 -8.98 4.75 -14.74
N ALA A 101 -8.60 4.87 -13.47
CA ALA A 101 -7.29 4.47 -12.96
C ALA A 101 -7.10 2.95 -12.90
N ARG A 102 -8.14 2.15 -13.16
CA ARG A 102 -8.13 0.67 -13.15
C ARG A 102 -7.57 0.05 -11.84
N ALA A 103 -7.57 0.81 -10.75
CA ALA A 103 -7.14 0.31 -9.45
C ALA A 103 -8.16 -0.71 -8.93
N LYS A 104 -7.70 -1.92 -8.62
CA LYS A 104 -8.52 -2.93 -7.94
C LYS A 104 -8.72 -2.52 -6.48
N ALA A 105 -9.84 -2.94 -5.88
CA ALA A 105 -9.98 -2.87 -4.43
C ALA A 105 -8.93 -3.80 -3.77
N PRO A 106 -8.40 -3.44 -2.59
CA PRO A 106 -7.51 -4.33 -1.87
C PRO A 106 -8.26 -5.59 -1.44
N GLU A 107 -7.58 -6.74 -1.50
CA GLU A 107 -8.09 -8.02 -0.98
C GLU A 107 -8.24 -7.96 0.54
N PHE A 108 -7.29 -7.28 1.20
CA PHE A 108 -7.39 -6.92 2.61
C PHE A 108 -6.54 -5.69 2.94
N LEU A 109 -6.85 -5.08 4.08
CA LEU A 109 -6.05 -4.05 4.71
C LEU A 109 -5.75 -4.49 6.13
N ALA A 110 -4.55 -4.21 6.63
CA ALA A 110 -4.16 -4.63 7.97
C ALA A 110 -3.31 -3.57 8.71
N VAL A 111 -3.43 -3.58 10.03
CA VAL A 111 -2.50 -2.91 10.94
C VAL A 111 -1.75 -3.99 11.70
N LEU A 112 -0.44 -4.08 11.46
CA LEU A 112 0.47 -4.93 12.21
C LEU A 112 0.92 -4.18 13.47
N ILE A 113 0.67 -4.75 14.65
CA ILE A 113 1.02 -4.12 15.93
C ILE A 113 2.10 -4.88 16.70
N GLY A 114 3.06 -4.15 17.28
CA GLY A 114 4.11 -4.74 18.11
C GLY A 114 3.57 -5.33 19.42
N VAL A 115 2.67 -4.62 20.09
CA VAL A 115 2.05 -5.02 21.35
C VAL A 115 0.54 -5.16 21.17
N GLY A 116 0.03 -6.37 21.41
CA GLY A 116 -1.40 -6.71 21.39
C GLY A 116 -1.60 -8.18 21.79
N GLU A 117 -2.78 -8.52 22.26
CA GLU A 117 -3.08 -9.85 22.81
C GLU A 117 -3.56 -10.85 21.75
N PHE A 118 -4.42 -10.41 20.83
CA PHE A 118 -5.04 -11.28 19.83
C PHE A 118 -5.23 -10.54 18.50
N ALA A 119 -5.27 -11.30 17.41
CA ALA A 119 -5.66 -10.79 16.10
C ALA A 119 -7.19 -10.68 16.02
N TYR A 120 -7.69 -9.61 15.42
CA TYR A 120 -9.13 -9.40 15.21
C TYR A 120 -9.39 -8.58 13.95
N GLN A 121 -10.64 -8.60 13.49
CA GLN A 121 -11.10 -7.72 12.42
C GLN A 121 -11.97 -6.62 13.02
N ARG A 122 -11.68 -5.38 12.65
CA ARG A 122 -12.50 -4.20 12.98
C ARG A 122 -13.79 -4.19 12.16
N GLU A 123 -14.77 -3.40 12.58
CA GLU A 123 -16.05 -3.22 11.85
C GLU A 123 -15.87 -2.67 10.43
N ASP A 124 -14.82 -1.88 10.18
CA ASP A 124 -14.46 -1.35 8.86
C ASP A 124 -13.73 -2.37 7.96
N GLY A 125 -13.60 -3.61 8.40
CA GLY A 125 -13.00 -4.71 7.66
C GLY A 125 -11.47 -4.78 7.74
N ILE A 126 -10.81 -3.85 8.45
CA ILE A 126 -9.36 -3.84 8.64
C ILE A 126 -8.95 -4.89 9.68
N TYR A 127 -7.96 -5.71 9.34
CA TYR A 127 -7.37 -6.67 10.27
C TYR A 127 -6.38 -5.97 11.19
N VAL A 128 -6.42 -6.30 12.48
CA VAL A 128 -5.42 -5.88 13.46
C VAL A 128 -4.68 -7.13 13.90
N ILE A 129 -3.38 -7.17 13.64
CA ILE A 129 -2.57 -8.38 13.76
C ILE A 129 -1.38 -8.07 14.68
N PRO A 130 -1.33 -8.61 15.91
CA PRO A 130 -0.11 -8.54 16.71
C PRO A 130 1.01 -9.32 16.04
N VAL A 131 2.26 -8.82 16.09
CA VAL A 131 3.43 -9.56 15.55
C VAL A 131 3.55 -10.95 16.17
N ARG A 132 3.16 -11.11 17.44
CA ARG A 132 3.12 -12.41 18.14
C ARG A 132 2.18 -13.42 17.45
N ALA A 133 1.12 -12.96 16.78
CA ALA A 133 0.19 -13.83 16.08
C ALA A 133 0.77 -14.40 14.76
N LEU A 134 1.93 -13.90 14.30
CA LEU A 134 2.57 -14.36 13.07
C LEU A 134 3.51 -15.55 13.24
N GLY A 135 3.77 -15.99 14.49
CA GLY A 135 4.46 -17.25 14.80
C GLY A 135 5.90 -17.38 14.25
N VAL A 136 6.87 -17.34 15.17
CA VAL A 136 8.09 -18.17 15.11
C VAL A 136 8.33 -18.79 16.46
#